data_AF-A0A961HPZ2-F1
#
_entry.id   AF-A0A961HPZ2-F1
#
_cell.length_a   1.000
_cell.length_b   1.000
_cell.length_c   1.000
_cell.angle_alpha   90.00
_cell.angle_beta   90.00
_cell.angle_gamma   90.00
#
_symmetry.space_group_name_H-M   'P 1'
#
loop_
_entity.id
_entity.type
_entity.pdbx_description
1 polymer ?
#
loop_
_entity_poly.entity_id
_entity_poly.type
_entity_poly.pdbx_seq_one_letter_code
_entity_poly.pdbx_strand_id
1 'polypeptide(L)'
;MNPQEINRQLEEMQPWPVERLIAYLRRDHQRFLGKDLTRMRELAEALGMAPLHAFLGTMDSELRGHFRMEETIVFPVIEVMKNKEAGELHPALEYACRHMKADHLLHERHLQVLHSFTSQIDTQQGSELSIPLLNLMDDFASEMELHLKLENNFLFQPFLKFRSSEDPKDS
;
A
#
# COMPACT_ATOMS: atom_id res chain seq x y z
N MET A 1 -1.32 0.97 -14.94
CA MET A 1 -2.06 -0.33 -15.07
C MET A 1 -3.57 -0.09 -15.13
N ASN A 2 -4.34 -0.83 -15.94
CA ASN A 2 -5.79 -0.62 -16.00
C ASN A 2 -6.52 -1.33 -14.81
N PRO A 3 -7.73 -0.87 -14.40
CA PRO A 3 -8.46 -1.50 -13.31
C PRO A 3 -8.83 -2.97 -13.50
N GLN A 4 -8.99 -3.42 -14.76
CA GLN A 4 -9.31 -4.82 -15.07
C GLN A 4 -8.13 -5.74 -14.75
N GLU A 5 -6.91 -5.26 -14.99
CA GLU A 5 -5.68 -5.98 -14.71
C GLU A 5 -5.42 -6.08 -13.21
N ILE A 6 -5.68 -5.01 -12.43
CA ILE A 6 -5.64 -5.08 -10.97
C ILE A 6 -6.65 -6.12 -10.46
N ASN A 7 -7.88 -6.12 -10.97
CA ASN A 7 -8.89 -7.10 -10.57
C ASN A 7 -8.48 -8.54 -10.93
N ARG A 8 -7.90 -8.75 -12.11
CA ARG A 8 -7.36 -10.06 -12.52
C ARG A 8 -6.29 -10.54 -11.53
N GLN A 9 -5.35 -9.67 -11.15
CA GLN A 9 -4.31 -10.02 -10.18
C GLN A 9 -4.88 -10.30 -8.79
N LEU A 10 -5.89 -9.54 -8.34
CA LEU A 10 -6.58 -9.81 -7.09
C LEU A 10 -7.26 -11.19 -7.10
N GLU A 11 -7.93 -11.57 -8.18
CA GLU A 11 -8.54 -12.90 -8.34
C GLU A 11 -7.50 -14.02 -8.31
N GLU A 12 -6.35 -13.81 -8.96
CA GLU A 12 -5.24 -14.78 -8.97
C GLU A 12 -4.55 -14.92 -7.60
N MET A 13 -4.54 -13.85 -6.80
CA MET A 13 -3.91 -13.81 -5.48
C MET A 13 -4.87 -14.18 -4.35
N GLN A 14 -6.19 -14.06 -4.54
CA GLN A 14 -7.20 -14.45 -3.56
C GLN A 14 -6.97 -15.84 -2.93
N PRO A 15 -6.64 -16.91 -3.69
CA PRO A 15 -6.46 -18.24 -3.10
C PRO A 15 -5.11 -18.42 -2.38
N TRP A 16 -4.26 -17.39 -2.32
CA TRP A 16 -2.94 -17.53 -1.70
C TRP A 16 -3.05 -17.72 -0.18
N PRO A 17 -2.18 -18.56 0.41
CA PRO A 17 -2.07 -18.62 1.86
C PRO A 17 -1.51 -17.31 2.40
N VAL A 18 -1.94 -16.92 3.60
CA VAL A 18 -1.57 -15.68 4.29
C VAL A 18 -0.05 -15.46 4.33
N GLU A 19 0.74 -16.51 4.59
CA GLU A 19 2.20 -16.41 4.65
C GLU A 19 2.80 -16.01 3.29
N ARG A 20 2.24 -16.54 2.21
CA ARG A 20 2.67 -16.18 0.85
C ARG A 20 2.28 -14.73 0.54
N LEU A 21 1.11 -14.29 0.98
CA LEU A 21 0.66 -12.92 0.79
C LEU A 21 1.55 -11.94 1.56
N ILE A 22 1.80 -12.18 2.85
CA ILE A 22 2.72 -11.37 3.67
C ILE A 22 4.12 -11.32 3.07
N ALA A 23 4.65 -12.47 2.61
CA ALA A 23 5.96 -12.50 1.95
C ALA A 23 5.97 -11.70 0.63
N TYR A 24 4.86 -11.64 -0.09
CA TYR A 24 4.71 -10.79 -1.26
C TYR A 24 4.70 -9.30 -0.88
N LEU A 25 3.86 -8.90 0.07
CA LEU A 25 3.74 -7.51 0.54
C LEU A 25 5.07 -6.97 1.09
N ARG A 26 5.81 -7.76 1.89
CA ARG A 26 7.16 -7.39 2.37
C ARG A 26 8.15 -7.11 1.24
N ARG A 27 8.05 -7.84 0.11
CA ARG A 27 8.91 -7.56 -1.05
C ARG A 27 8.51 -6.27 -1.74
N ASP A 28 7.21 -5.97 -1.81
CA ASP A 28 6.73 -4.69 -2.32
C ASP A 28 7.28 -3.54 -1.46
N HIS A 29 7.26 -3.64 -0.13
CA HIS A 29 7.80 -2.59 0.76
C HIS A 29 9.26 -2.27 0.42
N GLN A 30 10.08 -3.32 0.27
CA GLN A 30 11.49 -3.18 -0.08
C GLN A 30 11.68 -2.55 -1.47
N ARG A 31 10.88 -2.96 -2.45
CA ARG A 31 10.93 -2.39 -3.80
C ARG A 31 10.52 -0.91 -3.79
N PHE A 32 9.37 -0.59 -3.20
CA PHE A 32 8.82 0.76 -3.13
C PHE A 32 9.79 1.74 -2.46
N LEU A 33 10.27 1.42 -1.26
CA LEU A 33 11.13 2.32 -0.48
C LEU A 33 12.58 2.31 -0.94
N GLY A 34 13.11 1.13 -1.32
CA GLY A 34 14.52 0.95 -1.63
C GLY A 34 14.88 1.24 -3.08
N LYS A 35 13.91 1.18 -3.99
CA LYS A 35 14.15 1.33 -5.43
C LYS A 35 13.27 2.41 -6.04
N ASP A 36 11.95 2.25 -6.01
CA ASP A 36 11.06 3.03 -6.87
C ASP A 36 10.98 4.50 -6.44
N LEU A 37 10.70 4.77 -5.16
CA LEU A 37 10.66 6.14 -4.62
C LEU A 37 12.02 6.83 -4.71
N THR A 38 13.10 6.10 -4.42
CA THR A 38 14.46 6.64 -4.55
C THR A 38 14.73 7.05 -6.00
N ARG A 39 14.42 6.17 -6.96
CA ARG A 39 14.64 6.45 -8.37
C ARG A 39 13.75 7.58 -8.91
N MET A 40 12.48 7.63 -8.51
CA MET A 40 11.60 8.74 -8.87
C MET A 40 12.13 10.07 -8.35
N ARG A 41 12.66 10.10 -7.13
CA ARG A 41 13.27 11.30 -6.54
C ARG A 41 14.48 11.79 -7.32
N GLU A 42 15.39 10.88 -7.67
CA GLU A 42 16.57 11.21 -8.50
C GLU A 42 16.16 11.80 -9.86
N LEU A 43 15.17 11.19 -10.51
CA LEU A 43 14.68 11.66 -11.81
C LEU A 43 13.97 13.02 -11.69
N ALA A 44 13.16 13.21 -10.66
CA ALA A 44 12.50 14.49 -10.39
C ALA A 44 13.52 15.60 -10.10
N GLU A 45 14.58 15.30 -9.35
CA GLU A 45 15.68 16.24 -9.11
C GLU A 45 16.42 16.58 -10.40
N ALA A 46 16.77 15.58 -11.22
CA ALA A 46 17.46 15.79 -12.50
C ALA A 46 16.63 16.61 -13.50
N LEU A 47 15.30 16.54 -13.42
CA LEU A 47 14.38 17.38 -14.20
C LEU A 47 14.14 18.77 -13.58
N GLY A 48 14.73 19.08 -12.43
CA GLY A 48 14.51 20.35 -11.73
C GLY A 48 13.12 20.48 -11.11
N MET A 49 12.40 19.37 -10.91
CA MET A 49 11.04 19.34 -10.37
C MET A 49 11.03 19.30 -8.85
N ALA A 50 11.51 20.38 -8.22
CA ALA A 50 11.60 20.48 -6.77
C ALA A 50 10.29 20.14 -6.02
N PRO A 51 9.08 20.54 -6.49
CA PRO A 51 7.82 20.18 -5.82
C PRO A 51 7.56 18.67 -5.81
N LEU A 52 7.80 17.98 -6.94
CA LEU A 52 7.63 16.53 -7.02
C LEU A 52 8.67 15.81 -6.17
N HIS A 53 9.94 16.24 -6.21
CA HIS A 53 10.99 15.67 -5.37
C HIS A 53 10.65 15.77 -3.87
N ALA A 54 10.17 16.93 -3.42
CA ALA A 54 9.76 17.14 -2.03
C ALA A 54 8.55 16.25 -1.66
N PHE A 55 7.55 16.19 -2.53
CA PHE A 55 6.37 15.34 -2.33
C PHE A 55 6.73 13.86 -2.19
N LEU A 56 7.59 13.34 -3.08
CA LEU A 56 8.09 11.97 -3.01
C LEU A 56 8.88 11.71 -1.71
N GLY A 57 9.60 12.70 -1.19
CA GLY A 57 10.28 12.62 0.10
C GLY A 57 9.32 12.49 1.28
N THR A 58 8.21 13.25 1.27
CA THR A 58 7.15 13.11 2.27
C THR A 58 6.51 11.72 2.20
N MET A 59 6.15 11.27 1.00
CA MET A 59 5.55 9.95 0.78
C MET A 59 6.46 8.81 1.27
N ASP A 60 7.76 8.89 0.99
CA ASP A 60 8.75 7.93 1.47
C ASP A 60 8.80 7.87 3.01
N SER A 61 8.78 9.02 3.68
CA SER A 61 8.78 9.08 5.15
C SER A 61 7.52 8.44 5.75
N GLU A 62 6.35 8.69 5.16
CA GLU A 62 5.08 8.16 5.65
C GLU A 62 4.97 6.65 5.40
N LEU A 63 5.30 6.20 4.19
CA LEU A 63 5.29 4.76 3.86
C LEU A 63 6.30 3.97 4.70
N ARG A 64 7.45 4.55 5.07
CA ARG A 64 8.39 3.91 6.02
C ARG A 64 7.77 3.68 7.39
N GLY A 65 7.00 4.65 7.89
CA GLY A 65 6.27 4.51 9.14
C GLY A 65 5.19 3.43 9.04
N HIS A 66 4.41 3.50 7.97
CA HIS A 66 3.34 2.57 7.66
C HIS A 66 3.84 1.11 7.55
N PHE A 67 4.76 0.82 6.62
CA PHE A 67 5.31 -0.52 6.42
C PHE A 67 6.04 -1.07 7.65
N ARG A 68 6.67 -0.20 8.46
CA ARG A 68 7.26 -0.64 9.73
C ARG A 68 6.19 -1.15 10.69
N MET A 69 5.06 -0.44 10.82
CA MET A 69 3.96 -0.88 11.67
C MET A 69 3.44 -2.24 11.22
N GLU A 70 3.30 -2.44 9.92
CA GLU A 70 2.84 -3.70 9.36
C GLU A 70 3.82 -4.84 9.63
N GLU A 71 5.10 -4.65 9.31
CA GLU A 71 6.11 -5.68 9.44
C GLU A 71 6.42 -6.06 10.89
N THR A 72 6.32 -5.10 11.82
CA THR A 72 6.69 -5.31 13.23
C THR A 72 5.52 -5.72 14.10
N ILE A 73 4.29 -5.33 13.75
CA ILE A 73 3.11 -5.57 14.58
C ILE A 73 2.05 -6.35 13.81
N VAL A 74 1.55 -5.82 12.69
CA VAL A 74 0.34 -6.37 12.04
C VAL A 74 0.59 -7.77 11.48
N PHE A 75 1.61 -7.93 10.62
CA PHE A 75 1.91 -9.21 9.97
C PHE A 75 2.27 -10.31 10.98
N PRO A 76 3.15 -10.09 11.98
CA PRO A 76 3.42 -11.12 12.99
C PRO A 76 2.17 -11.54 13.77
N VAL A 77 1.30 -10.61 14.15
CA VAL A 77 0.07 -10.94 14.89
C VAL A 77 -0.88 -11.75 14.02
N ILE A 78 -1.02 -11.42 12.74
CA ILE A 78 -1.82 -12.20 11.78
C ILE A 78 -1.29 -13.63 11.64
N GLU A 79 0.02 -13.81 11.50
CA GLU A 79 0.66 -15.13 11.42
C GLU A 79 0.42 -15.97 12.69
N VAL A 80 0.46 -15.35 13.88
CA VAL A 80 0.16 -16.01 15.15
C VAL A 80 -1.32 -16.40 15.25
N MET A 81 -2.23 -15.51 14.85
CA MET A 81 -3.68 -15.73 14.94
C MET A 81 -4.18 -16.82 13.98
N LYS A 82 -3.45 -17.14 12.90
CA LYS A 82 -3.75 -18.31 12.07
C LYS A 82 -3.67 -19.64 12.85
N ASN A 83 -2.81 -19.70 13.86
CA ASN A 83 -2.44 -20.94 14.55
C ASN A 83 -2.96 -21.05 15.99
N LYS A 84 -3.69 -20.05 16.49
CA LYS A 84 -4.20 -19.99 17.86
C LYS A 84 -5.66 -19.56 17.88
N GLU A 85 -6.38 -19.92 18.94
CA GLU A 85 -7.69 -19.31 19.16
C GLU A 85 -7.52 -17.79 19.31
N ALA A 86 -8.28 -17.06 18.49
CA ALA A 86 -8.16 -15.63 18.24
C ALA A 86 -8.39 -14.73 19.48
N GLY A 87 -8.75 -15.30 20.63
CA GLY A 87 -9.41 -14.61 21.75
C GLY A 87 -8.77 -13.29 22.18
N GLU A 88 -7.58 -13.32 22.77
CA GLU A 88 -7.03 -12.13 23.45
C GLU A 88 -6.41 -11.10 22.49
N LEU A 89 -5.91 -11.53 21.32
CA LEU A 89 -5.21 -10.65 20.38
C LEU A 89 -6.14 -10.01 19.35
N HIS A 90 -7.35 -10.54 19.17
CA HIS A 90 -8.28 -10.04 18.14
C HIS A 90 -8.63 -8.56 18.30
N PRO A 91 -9.00 -8.02 19.50
CA PRO A 91 -9.36 -6.61 19.62
C PRO A 91 -8.20 -5.67 19.26
N ALA A 92 -6.98 -6.04 19.64
CA ALA A 92 -5.78 -5.28 19.32
C ALA A 92 -5.49 -5.31 17.81
N LEU A 93 -5.61 -6.48 17.18
CA LEU A 93 -5.42 -6.61 15.74
C LEU A 93 -6.51 -5.87 14.96
N GLU A 94 -7.77 -5.95 15.37
CA GLU A 94 -8.87 -5.22 14.75
C GLU A 94 -8.61 -3.71 14.80
N TYR A 95 -8.17 -3.19 15.95
CA TYR A 95 -7.81 -1.78 16.09
C TYR A 95 -6.66 -1.41 15.14
N ALA A 96 -5.61 -2.22 15.07
CA ALA A 96 -4.49 -2.00 14.16
C ALA A 96 -4.93 -2.01 12.70
N CYS A 97 -5.73 -3.00 12.27
CA CYS A 97 -6.28 -3.08 10.92
C CYS A 97 -7.14 -1.85 10.57
N ARG A 98 -7.95 -1.35 11.50
CA ARG A 98 -8.73 -0.11 11.28
C ARG A 98 -7.83 1.11 11.11
N HIS A 99 -6.78 1.21 11.90
CA HIS A 99 -5.78 2.27 11.78
C HIS A 99 -5.08 2.22 10.42
N MET A 100 -4.62 1.04 10.00
CA MET A 100 -3.95 0.87 8.70
C MET A 100 -4.86 1.18 7.53
N LYS A 101 -6.14 0.80 7.58
CA LYS A 101 -7.12 1.23 6.57
C LYS A 101 -7.30 2.74 6.50
N ALA A 102 -7.20 3.45 7.62
CA ALA A 102 -7.27 4.91 7.61
C ALA A 102 -6.03 5.51 6.94
N ASP A 103 -4.84 4.95 7.19
CA ASP A 103 -3.61 5.34 6.51
C ASP A 103 -3.66 5.02 5.01
N HIS A 104 -4.30 3.93 4.59
CA HIS A 104 -4.49 3.61 3.17
C HIS A 104 -5.26 4.71 2.44
N LEU A 105 -6.27 5.32 3.07
CA LEU A 105 -6.98 6.46 2.47
C LEU A 105 -6.08 7.68 2.27
N LEU A 106 -5.09 7.88 3.13
CA LEU A 106 -4.08 8.92 2.95
C LEU A 106 -3.17 8.57 1.76
N HIS A 107 -2.70 7.32 1.67
CA HIS A 107 -1.86 6.86 0.57
C HIS A 107 -2.60 6.88 -0.79
N GLU A 108 -3.88 6.54 -0.83
CA GLU A 108 -4.73 6.73 -2.02
C GLU A 108 -4.76 8.20 -2.48
N ARG A 109 -4.84 9.16 -1.56
CA ARG A 109 -4.73 10.59 -1.90
C ARG A 109 -3.35 10.95 -2.42
N HIS A 110 -2.29 10.34 -1.89
CA HIS A 110 -0.95 10.52 -2.45
C HIS A 110 -0.86 10.03 -3.88
N LEU A 111 -1.49 8.91 -4.23
CA LEU A 111 -1.52 8.43 -5.61
C LEU A 111 -2.27 9.41 -6.54
N GLN A 112 -3.34 10.03 -6.06
CA GLN A 112 -4.06 11.09 -6.80
C GLN A 112 -3.18 12.33 -7.03
N VAL A 113 -2.44 12.76 -6.00
CA VAL A 113 -1.49 13.88 -6.12
C VAL A 113 -0.34 13.51 -7.07
N LEU A 114 0.19 12.29 -6.98
CA LEU A 114 1.23 11.79 -7.89
C LEU A 114 0.74 11.85 -9.35
N HIS A 115 -0.50 11.43 -9.61
CA HIS A 115 -1.09 11.53 -10.94
C HIS A 115 -1.23 12.98 -11.43
N SER A 116 -1.49 13.94 -10.54
CA SER A 116 -1.58 15.36 -10.93
C SER A 116 -0.25 15.90 -11.48
N PHE A 117 0.89 15.36 -11.02
CA PHE A 117 2.22 15.72 -11.55
C PHE A 117 2.47 15.20 -12.96
N THR A 118 1.81 14.12 -13.40
CA THR A 118 1.93 13.57 -14.76
C THR A 118 1.70 14.66 -15.82
N SER A 119 0.67 15.49 -15.62
CA SER A 119 0.34 16.60 -16.54
C SER A 119 1.43 17.69 -16.61
N GLN A 120 2.13 17.93 -15.49
CA GLN A 120 3.21 18.92 -15.40
C GLN A 120 4.49 18.41 -16.05
N ILE A 121 4.75 17.11 -15.97
CA ILE A 121 5.90 16.46 -16.63
C ILE A 121 5.72 16.44 -18.15
N ASP A 122 4.51 16.11 -18.62
CA ASP A 122 4.19 16.02 -20.05
C ASP A 122 4.28 17.39 -20.75
N THR A 123 3.97 18.47 -20.04
CA THR A 123 4.06 19.85 -20.55
C THR A 123 5.48 20.41 -20.61
N GLN A 124 6.44 19.82 -19.89
CA GLN A 124 7.87 20.17 -19.96
C GLN A 124 8.60 19.46 -21.11
N GLN A 125 7.87 19.09 -22.18
CA GLN A 125 8.31 18.36 -23.37
C GLN A 125 9.81 18.45 -23.68
N GLY A 126 10.50 17.30 -23.62
CA GLY A 126 11.75 17.12 -24.36
C GLY A 126 12.94 16.52 -23.61
N SER A 127 12.85 16.26 -22.30
CA SER A 127 13.92 15.54 -21.61
C SER A 127 13.78 14.03 -21.78
N GLU A 128 14.87 13.35 -22.14
CA GLU A 128 14.96 11.87 -22.18
C GLU A 128 14.60 11.23 -20.82
N LEU A 129 14.64 12.01 -19.73
CA LEU A 129 14.33 11.57 -18.38
C LEU A 129 12.84 11.61 -18.03
N SER A 130 12.02 12.34 -18.78
CA SER A 130 10.58 12.50 -18.48
C SER A 130 9.81 11.19 -18.68
N ILE A 131 10.07 10.45 -19.76
CA ILE A 131 9.38 9.18 -20.05
C ILE A 131 9.67 8.12 -18.97
N PRO A 132 10.94 7.86 -18.58
CA PRO A 132 11.24 6.95 -17.48
C PRO A 132 10.56 7.33 -16.16
N LEU A 133 10.48 8.62 -15.83
CA LEU A 133 9.81 9.09 -14.62
C LEU A 133 8.30 8.82 -14.69
N LEU A 134 7.66 9.17 -15.80
CA LEU A 134 6.24 8.95 -16.02
C LEU A 134 5.86 7.47 -15.91
N ASN A 135 6.63 6.59 -16.56
CA ASN A 135 6.40 5.15 -16.50
C ASN A 135 6.57 4.63 -15.06
N LEU A 136 7.63 5.04 -14.37
CA LEU A 136 7.87 4.61 -12.99
C LEU A 136 6.77 5.10 -12.03
N MET A 137 6.23 6.30 -12.24
CA MET A 137 5.10 6.81 -11.47
C MET A 137 3.81 6.00 -11.72
N ASP A 138 3.51 5.64 -12.97
CA ASP A 138 2.31 4.83 -13.29
C ASP A 138 2.43 3.41 -12.73
N ASP A 139 3.61 2.79 -12.89
CA ASP A 139 3.90 1.47 -12.38
C ASP A 139 3.78 1.46 -10.85
N PHE A 140 4.45 2.40 -10.16
CA PHE A 140 4.38 2.53 -8.72
C PHE A 140 2.95 2.75 -8.22
N ALA A 141 2.18 3.65 -8.84
CA ALA A 141 0.82 3.93 -8.42
C ALA A 141 -0.08 2.71 -8.56
N SER A 142 0.08 1.98 -9.66
CA SER A 142 -0.69 0.77 -9.95
C SER A 142 -0.36 -0.38 -8.99
N GLU A 143 0.92 -0.59 -8.74
CA GLU A 143 1.39 -1.62 -7.81
C GLU A 143 1.00 -1.29 -6.38
N MET A 144 1.09 -0.02 -5.97
CA MET A 144 0.61 0.44 -4.66
C MET A 144 -0.90 0.25 -4.53
N GLU A 145 -1.68 0.57 -5.55
CA GLU A 145 -3.14 0.33 -5.51
C GLU A 145 -3.47 -1.16 -5.32
N LEU A 146 -2.76 -2.04 -6.03
CA LEU A 146 -2.90 -3.49 -5.85
C LEU A 146 -2.52 -3.90 -4.42
N HIS A 147 -1.40 -3.40 -3.91
CA HIS A 147 -0.90 -3.65 -2.56
C HIS A 147 -1.94 -3.33 -1.48
N LEU A 148 -2.45 -2.09 -1.49
CA LEU A 148 -3.47 -1.64 -0.54
C LEU A 148 -4.77 -2.48 -0.65
N LYS A 149 -5.15 -2.90 -1.86
CA LYS A 149 -6.33 -3.75 -2.07
C LYS A 149 -6.12 -5.16 -1.54
N LEU A 150 -4.94 -5.74 -1.69
CA LEU A 150 -4.63 -7.06 -1.15
C LEU A 150 -4.76 -7.06 0.38
N GLU A 151 -4.22 -6.03 1.02
CA GLU A 151 -4.31 -5.87 2.47
C GLU A 151 -5.74 -5.64 2.92
N ASN A 152 -6.43 -4.67 2.32
CA ASN A 152 -7.79 -4.31 2.68
C ASN A 152 -8.77 -5.46 2.50
N ASN A 153 -8.67 -6.21 1.40
CA ASN A 153 -9.68 -7.18 1.00
C ASN A 153 -9.42 -8.58 1.53
N PHE A 154 -8.14 -8.98 1.66
CA PHE A 154 -7.78 -10.35 2.01
C PHE A 154 -7.11 -10.44 3.37
N LEU A 155 -6.20 -9.53 3.71
CA LEU A 155 -5.42 -9.63 4.93
C LEU A 155 -6.17 -9.07 6.15
N PHE A 156 -6.77 -7.88 6.03
CA PHE A 156 -7.41 -7.17 7.14
C PHE A 156 -8.87 -7.53 7.32
N GLN A 157 -9.59 -7.75 6.21
CA GLN A 157 -11.03 -7.95 6.23
C GLN A 157 -11.54 -9.07 7.17
N PRO A 158 -10.85 -10.22 7.32
CA PRO A 158 -11.27 -11.25 8.27
C PRO A 158 -11.39 -10.74 9.72
N PHE A 159 -10.54 -9.79 10.12
CA PHE A 159 -10.48 -9.27 11.48
C PHE A 159 -11.40 -8.08 11.73
N LEU A 160 -11.96 -7.50 10.66
CA LEU A 160 -12.90 -6.37 10.74
C LEU A 160 -14.36 -6.81 10.78
N LYS A 161 -14.66 -8.02 10.30
CA LYS A 161 -16.03 -8.57 10.24
C LYS A 161 -16.50 -9.21 11.55
N PHE A 162 -15.67 -9.30 12.57
CA PHE A 162 -15.96 -10.10 13.77
C PHE A 162 -17.08 -9.54 14.67
N ARG A 163 -17.53 -8.30 14.46
CA ARG A 163 -18.73 -7.76 15.14
C ARG A 163 -20.02 -8.05 14.36
N SER A 164 -20.54 -9.28 14.44
CA SER A 164 -21.94 -9.57 14.08
C SER A 164 -22.46 -10.95 14.55
N SER A 165 -22.00 -11.48 15.69
CA SER A 165 -22.63 -12.70 16.26
C SER A 165 -22.85 -12.75 17.77
N GLU A 166 -22.50 -11.70 18.53
CA GLU A 166 -22.81 -11.63 19.96
C GLU A 166 -23.33 -10.23 20.36
N ASP A 167 -24.55 -9.90 19.93
CA ASP A 167 -25.41 -9.06 20.76
C ASP A 167 -26.29 -10.02 21.56
N PRO A 168 -26.18 -10.08 22.90
CA PRO A 168 -27.19 -10.73 23.71
C PRO A 168 -28.49 -9.97 23.49
N LYS A 169 -29.53 -10.68 23.01
CA LYS A 169 -30.89 -10.15 23.09
C LYS A 169 -31.23 -10.00 24.56
N ASP A 170 -31.14 -8.78 25.07
CA ASP A 170 -31.74 -8.40 26.34
C ASP A 170 -33.21 -8.86 26.32
N SER A 171 -33.49 -9.80 27.22
CA SER A 171 -34.80 -10.36 27.53
C SER A 171 -35.37 -9.69 28.77
#